data_AF-A0A6I9UZ83-F1
#
_entry.id   AF-A0A6I9UZ83-F1
#
_cell.length_a   1.000
_cell.length_b   1.000
_cell.length_c   1.000
_cell.angle_alpha   90.00
_cell.angle_beta   90.00
_cell.angle_gamma   90.00
#
_symmetry.space_group_name_H-M   'P 1'
#
loop_
_entity.id
_entity.type
_entity.pdbx_description
1 polymer ?
#
loop_
_entity_poly.entity_id
_entity_poly.type
_entity_poly.pdbx_seq_one_letter_code
_entity_poly.pdbx_strand_id
1 'polypeptide(L)'
;MDVLIIVQERTVSFWKSFKLINVLTKSQNCEKYSHRINNEDMYRPPYSSVMDDTSPQWLPLGECRRLSADMEILTSYANRICIHNSIPIYVEMRCREIPHERRDCNLLSLYINIYYFNDEDMVAKIHSIQLDAVQGLPADVVYTTITDSRYFIMSWPQQNILGKPRSGLCKYSLTPNLDTLASIRDFKHIKHCVRYLECTTDDKLLGFGDTQLTIWDHRSGDVLMNYDFNMKLGRNLGSIYYPSLEIGQNSVLLLCQYKTKISENEYEPTEIIFIACSVSHTNPSHRVLRHLKTPSKAFDALENAINTGDYIVITAKNDEEIWINNSDATTITKVPPQYTRRFYARGRSQIIELTCKSLTVDSFSNHVLKLAANPAVNETKSNKEE
;
A
#
# COMPACT_ATOMS: atom_id res chain seq x y z
N MET A 1 1.06 -14.59 10.79
CA MET A 1 -0.35 -14.43 11.19
C MET A 1 -0.94 -13.40 10.25
N ASP A 2 -1.84 -13.83 9.36
CA ASP A 2 -2.43 -12.92 8.37
C ASP A 2 -3.73 -12.36 8.93
N VAL A 3 -3.65 -11.11 9.40
CA VAL A 3 -4.82 -10.32 9.79
C VAL A 3 -5.22 -9.47 8.60
N LEU A 4 -6.49 -9.57 8.22
CA LEU A 4 -7.11 -8.73 7.20
C LEU A 4 -7.86 -7.60 7.89
N ILE A 5 -7.57 -6.37 7.46
CA ILE A 5 -8.29 -5.18 7.90
C ILE A 5 -9.20 -4.75 6.74
N ILE A 6 -10.50 -4.76 6.97
CA ILE A 6 -11.50 -4.37 5.98
C ILE A 6 -12.02 -2.99 6.35
N VAL A 7 -11.81 -2.02 5.46
CA VAL A 7 -12.31 -0.65 5.59
C VAL A 7 -13.53 -0.49 4.70
N GLN A 8 -14.66 -0.14 5.30
CA GLN A 8 -15.90 0.22 4.63
C GLN A 8 -16.23 1.68 4.95
N GLU A 9 -17.28 2.22 4.32
CA GLU A 9 -17.66 3.64 4.49
C GLU A 9 -17.84 4.04 5.96
N ARG A 10 -18.43 3.17 6.78
CA ARG A 10 -18.81 3.46 8.17
C ARG A 10 -18.11 2.59 9.22
N THR A 11 -17.36 1.58 8.80
CA THR A 11 -16.83 0.55 9.69
C THR A 11 -15.41 0.16 9.29
N VAL A 12 -14.60 -0.18 10.29
CA VAL A 12 -13.31 -0.85 10.13
C VAL A 12 -13.40 -2.17 10.89
N SER A 13 -13.22 -3.29 10.20
CA SER A 13 -13.31 -4.63 10.79
C SER A 13 -12.01 -5.42 10.64
N PHE A 14 -11.74 -6.28 11.61
CA PHE A 14 -10.52 -7.09 11.71
C PHE A 14 -10.88 -8.56 11.56
N TRP A 15 -10.12 -9.29 10.75
CA TRP A 15 -10.36 -10.69 10.43
C TRP A 15 -9.05 -11.46 10.49
N LYS A 16 -9.10 -12.72 10.91
CA LYS A 16 -7.91 -13.58 10.99
C LYS A 16 -8.04 -14.78 10.08
N SER A 17 -7.00 -15.05 9.29
CA SER A 17 -6.96 -16.26 8.45
C SER A 17 -6.53 -17.48 9.28
N PHE A 18 -7.30 -18.56 9.19
CA PHE A 18 -6.98 -19.84 9.83
C PHE A 18 -6.44 -20.83 8.77
N LYS A 19 -5.16 -20.69 8.42
CA LYS A 19 -4.52 -21.55 7.39
C LYS A 19 -3.53 -22.59 7.91
N LEU A 20 -3.06 -22.47 9.15
CA LEU A 20 -1.88 -23.23 9.61
C LEU A 20 -2.15 -24.60 10.23
N ILE A 21 -3.41 -25.00 10.47
CA ILE A 21 -3.70 -26.27 11.16
C ILE A 21 -4.12 -27.41 10.21
N ASN A 22 -4.68 -27.11 9.03
CA ASN A 22 -5.18 -28.15 8.11
C ASN A 22 -4.09 -28.95 7.36
N VAL A 23 -2.82 -28.51 7.42
CA VAL A 23 -1.69 -29.26 6.83
C VAL A 23 -1.08 -30.23 7.85
N LEU A 24 -1.14 -29.92 9.14
CA LEU A 24 -0.58 -30.78 10.20
C LEU A 24 -1.58 -31.80 10.76
N THR A 25 -2.90 -31.56 10.62
CA THR A 25 -3.92 -32.53 11.05
C THR A 25 -4.15 -33.67 10.07
N LYS A 26 -3.58 -33.61 8.85
CA LYS A 26 -3.71 -34.68 7.84
C LYS A 26 -2.71 -35.83 7.98
N SER A 27 -1.83 -35.84 8.98
CA SER A 27 -0.87 -36.94 9.17
C SER A 27 -1.05 -37.79 10.43
N GLN A 28 -2.11 -37.63 11.21
CA GLN A 28 -2.37 -38.51 12.36
C GLN A 28 -3.82 -38.96 12.42
N ASN A 29 -3.99 -40.25 12.13
CA ASN A 29 -5.02 -41.19 12.57
C ASN A 29 -5.76 -41.87 11.41
N CYS A 30 -4.98 -42.72 10.73
CA CYS A 30 -5.49 -44.02 10.34
C CYS A 30 -5.69 -44.86 11.61
N GLU A 31 -6.74 -45.67 11.61
CA GLU A 31 -7.10 -46.72 12.58
C GLU A 31 -8.12 -46.40 13.69
N LYS A 32 -9.34 -46.88 13.41
CA LYS A 32 -10.21 -47.67 14.30
C LYS A 32 -10.38 -47.19 15.74
N TYR A 33 -11.50 -46.55 16.06
CA TYR A 33 -12.23 -46.83 17.30
C TYR A 33 -13.74 -46.67 17.12
N SER A 34 -14.42 -47.81 17.12
CA SER A 34 -15.85 -47.98 17.34
C SER A 34 -16.16 -47.81 18.82
N HIS A 35 -17.10 -46.94 19.22
CA HIS A 35 -17.96 -47.16 20.39
C HIS A 35 -19.21 -46.26 20.40
N ARG A 36 -20.37 -46.94 20.37
CA ARG A 36 -21.66 -46.67 21.04
C ARG A 36 -22.08 -45.22 21.28
N ILE A 37 -23.15 -44.84 20.58
CA ILE A 37 -24.00 -43.67 20.82
C ILE A 37 -24.83 -43.92 22.08
N ASN A 38 -24.70 -43.05 23.08
CA ASN A 38 -25.67 -42.91 24.19
C ASN A 38 -26.39 -41.56 24.02
N ASN A 39 -27.70 -41.61 24.21
CA ASN A 39 -28.64 -40.50 24.09
C ASN A 39 -28.45 -39.49 25.23
N GLU A 40 -27.86 -38.33 24.94
CA GLU A 40 -28.16 -37.05 25.62
C GLU A 40 -27.89 -35.89 24.64
N ASP A 41 -28.75 -35.79 23.62
CA ASP A 41 -28.90 -34.60 22.78
C ASP A 41 -29.98 -33.69 23.40
N MET A 42 -29.57 -32.75 24.25
CA MET A 42 -30.31 -31.51 24.47
C MET A 42 -29.27 -30.42 24.79
N TYR A 43 -29.34 -29.30 24.05
CA TYR A 43 -28.42 -28.16 24.03
C TYR A 43 -27.22 -28.24 23.06
N ARG A 44 -27.50 -28.11 21.75
CA ARG A 44 -26.53 -27.63 20.75
C ARG A 44 -27.16 -26.53 19.87
N PRO A 45 -26.50 -25.35 19.69
CA PRO A 45 -26.84 -24.40 18.64
C PRO A 45 -26.41 -24.93 17.25
N PRO A 46 -26.95 -24.42 16.14
CA PRO A 46 -26.85 -25.05 14.83
C PRO A 46 -25.49 -24.75 14.17
N TYR A 47 -24.52 -25.64 14.34
CA TYR A 47 -23.42 -25.80 13.41
C TYR A 47 -23.23 -27.29 13.14
N SER A 48 -23.54 -27.72 11.91
CA SER A 48 -22.72 -28.65 11.12
C SER A 48 -23.55 -29.26 9.97
N SER A 49 -23.51 -28.65 8.79
CA SER A 49 -23.36 -29.48 7.59
C SER A 49 -21.86 -29.63 7.39
N VAL A 50 -21.34 -30.82 7.69
CA VAL A 50 -19.96 -31.23 7.39
C VAL A 50 -19.87 -31.35 5.86
N MET A 51 -19.64 -30.22 5.20
CA MET A 51 -18.93 -30.20 3.93
C MET A 51 -17.46 -30.15 4.28
N ASP A 52 -16.69 -31.02 3.65
CA ASP A 52 -15.24 -31.18 3.76
C ASP A 52 -14.54 -29.94 3.18
N ASP A 53 -14.75 -28.79 3.83
CA ASP A 53 -14.38 -27.49 3.29
C ASP A 53 -12.95 -27.19 3.72
N THR A 54 -12.02 -27.72 2.93
CA THR A 54 -10.58 -27.42 3.01
C THR A 54 -10.23 -25.97 2.64
N SER A 55 -11.24 -25.12 2.44
CA SER A 55 -11.07 -23.71 2.13
C SER A 55 -10.57 -22.92 3.34
N PRO A 56 -9.72 -21.90 3.12
CA PRO A 56 -9.22 -21.05 4.21
C PRO A 56 -10.38 -20.30 4.87
N GLN A 57 -10.59 -20.56 6.15
CA GLN A 57 -11.62 -19.89 6.93
C GLN A 57 -11.10 -18.57 7.51
N TRP A 58 -11.91 -17.53 7.39
CA TRP A 58 -11.67 -16.20 7.97
C TRP A 58 -12.59 -16.00 9.17
N LEU A 59 -12.01 -15.73 10.33
CA LEU A 59 -12.75 -15.46 11.55
C LEU A 59 -12.85 -13.95 11.79
N PRO A 60 -14.05 -13.37 11.95
CA PRO A 60 -14.18 -11.98 12.37
C PRO A 60 -13.67 -11.84 13.81
N LEU A 61 -12.78 -10.89 14.03
CA LEU A 61 -12.23 -10.56 15.34
C LEU A 61 -13.04 -9.44 16.02
N GLY A 62 -13.49 -8.45 15.24
CA GLY A 62 -14.28 -7.34 15.75
C GLY A 62 -14.34 -6.17 14.76
N GLU A 63 -15.16 -5.17 15.09
CA GLU A 63 -15.33 -3.97 14.27
C GLU A 63 -15.44 -2.69 15.10
N CYS A 64 -15.06 -1.57 14.48
CA CYS A 64 -15.21 -0.23 15.02
C CYS A 64 -15.97 0.64 14.03
N ARG A 65 -16.73 1.60 14.56
CA ARG A 65 -17.28 2.68 13.76
C ARG A 65 -16.15 3.59 13.28
N ARG A 66 -16.09 3.83 11.97
CA ARG A 66 -15.14 4.75 11.34
C ARG A 66 -15.52 6.20 11.68
N LEU A 67 -14.55 6.98 12.13
CA LEU A 67 -14.74 8.41 12.40
C LEU A 67 -14.53 9.23 11.12
N SER A 68 -15.61 9.85 10.63
CA SER A 68 -15.63 10.59 9.36
C SER A 68 -16.02 12.07 9.48
N ALA A 69 -15.99 12.64 10.70
CA ALA A 69 -16.50 13.98 10.96
C ALA A 69 -15.69 15.11 10.28
N ASP A 70 -14.37 14.99 10.24
CA ASP A 70 -13.47 15.98 9.63
C ASP A 70 -12.92 15.53 8.27
N MET A 71 -12.19 16.38 7.56
CA MET A 71 -11.66 16.06 6.23
C MET A 71 -10.56 15.00 6.30
N GLU A 72 -10.63 14.00 5.43
CA GLU A 72 -9.63 12.94 5.35
C GLU A 72 -8.43 13.38 4.50
N ILE A 73 -7.22 13.15 5.00
CA ILE A 73 -6.01 13.27 4.18
C ILE A 73 -5.89 11.99 3.35
N LEU A 74 -6.01 12.12 2.03
CA LEU A 74 -6.03 10.98 1.13
C LEU A 74 -4.62 10.40 0.94
N THR A 75 -4.49 9.09 1.14
CA THR A 75 -3.30 8.30 0.79
C THR A 75 -3.77 6.87 0.49
N SER A 76 -2.96 6.09 -0.24
CA SER A 76 -3.32 4.70 -0.55
C SER A 76 -3.54 3.90 0.74
N TYR A 77 -4.54 3.01 0.79
CA TYR A 77 -4.82 2.19 1.97
C TYR A 77 -3.60 1.39 2.44
N ALA A 78 -2.75 0.95 1.52
CA ALA A 78 -1.52 0.25 1.87
C ALA A 78 -0.50 1.14 2.62
N ASN A 79 -0.53 2.46 2.38
CA ASN A 79 0.29 3.46 3.07
C ASN A 79 -0.30 3.91 4.42
N ARG A 80 -1.37 3.24 4.88
CA ARG A 80 -2.04 3.49 6.16
C ARG A 80 -1.84 2.36 7.17
N ILE A 81 -1.15 1.30 6.79
CA ILE A 81 -0.94 0.14 7.66
C ILE A 81 0.44 0.26 8.32
N CYS A 82 0.47 0.18 9.65
CA CYS A 82 1.67 0.06 10.48
C CYS A 82 1.67 -1.30 11.19
N ILE A 83 2.81 -1.68 11.78
CA ILE A 83 2.89 -2.79 12.73
C ILE A 83 3.27 -2.25 14.11
N HIS A 84 2.49 -2.61 15.12
CA HIS A 84 2.73 -2.26 16.51
C HIS A 84 2.66 -3.51 17.38
N ASN A 85 3.74 -3.84 18.08
CA ASN A 85 3.85 -5.06 18.88
C ASN A 85 3.41 -6.34 18.12
N SER A 86 3.84 -6.45 16.85
CA SER A 86 3.47 -7.55 15.94
C SER A 86 2.00 -7.60 15.50
N ILE A 87 1.20 -6.59 15.85
CA ILE A 87 -0.21 -6.45 15.44
C ILE A 87 -0.28 -5.39 14.34
N PRO A 88 -0.94 -5.68 13.20
CA PRO A 88 -1.18 -4.67 12.20
C PRO A 88 -2.25 -3.68 12.68
N ILE A 89 -1.97 -2.40 12.47
CA ILE A 89 -2.86 -1.30 12.84
C ILE A 89 -3.13 -0.43 11.61
N TYR A 90 -4.32 0.16 11.56
CA TYR A 90 -4.73 1.04 10.48
C TYR A 90 -4.77 2.49 10.96
N VAL A 91 -4.06 3.38 10.26
CA VAL A 91 -3.88 4.79 10.62
C VAL A 91 -4.50 5.70 9.57
N GLU A 92 -5.45 6.52 10.00
CA GLU A 92 -6.16 7.46 9.15
C GLU A 92 -5.95 8.88 9.64
N MET A 93 -5.27 9.71 8.85
CA MET A 93 -5.05 11.11 9.17
C MET A 93 -6.24 11.95 8.70
N ARG A 94 -6.68 12.85 9.58
CA ARG A 94 -7.75 13.80 9.29
C ARG A 94 -7.35 15.20 9.72
N CYS A 95 -8.01 16.19 9.14
CA CYS A 95 -7.75 17.59 9.44
C CYS A 95 -9.03 18.43 9.49
N ARG A 96 -8.94 19.51 10.25
CA ARG A 96 -9.95 20.57 10.32
C ARG A 96 -9.29 21.91 10.04
N GLU A 97 -9.90 22.69 9.15
CA GLU A 97 -9.49 24.07 8.93
C GLU A 97 -9.78 24.92 10.17
N ILE A 98 -8.76 25.64 10.63
CA ILE A 98 -8.90 26.57 11.75
C ILE A 98 -9.31 27.93 11.16
N PRO A 99 -10.43 28.54 11.59
CA PRO A 99 -10.95 29.80 11.04
C PRO A 99 -9.94 30.95 11.02
N HIS A 100 -10.00 31.78 9.98
CA HIS A 100 -9.08 32.90 9.76
C HIS A 100 -9.42 34.12 10.62
N GLU A 101 -8.98 34.16 11.87
CA GLU A 101 -9.07 35.37 12.69
C GLU A 101 -7.72 36.12 12.73
N ARG A 102 -7.36 36.81 11.63
CA ARG A 102 -6.15 37.66 11.47
C ARG A 102 -4.83 36.96 11.08
N ARG A 103 -4.88 35.87 10.31
CA ARG A 103 -3.68 35.16 9.83
C ARG A 103 -3.52 35.25 8.33
N ASP A 104 -2.28 35.42 7.89
CA ASP A 104 -1.88 35.51 6.47
C ASP A 104 -1.86 34.14 5.75
N CYS A 105 -2.14 33.05 6.46
CA CYS A 105 -2.09 31.70 5.91
C CYS A 105 -3.18 30.79 6.49
N ASN A 106 -3.60 29.81 5.69
CA ASN A 106 -4.51 28.74 6.12
C ASN A 106 -3.79 27.85 7.12
N LEU A 107 -4.46 27.50 8.22
CA LEU A 107 -3.92 26.59 9.23
C LEU A 107 -4.87 25.41 9.41
N LEU A 108 -4.28 24.22 9.48
CA LEU A 108 -4.97 22.96 9.67
C LEU A 108 -4.65 22.42 11.05
N SER A 109 -5.69 22.07 11.80
CA SER A 109 -5.58 21.19 12.96
C SER A 109 -5.59 19.75 12.46
N LEU A 110 -4.54 18.98 12.75
CA LEU A 110 -4.39 17.60 12.29
C LEU A 110 -4.53 16.63 13.44
N TYR A 111 -5.08 15.44 13.16
CA TYR A 111 -5.06 14.32 14.09
C TYR A 111 -5.02 13.01 13.32
N ILE A 112 -4.67 11.93 14.00
CA ILE A 112 -4.72 10.58 13.46
C ILE A 112 -5.70 9.72 14.25
N ASN A 113 -6.46 8.91 13.53
CA ASN A 113 -7.26 7.83 14.07
C ASN A 113 -6.49 6.53 13.90
N ILE A 114 -6.28 5.80 14.99
CA ILE A 114 -5.60 4.52 15.03
C ILE A 114 -6.64 3.45 15.33
N TYR A 115 -6.87 2.57 14.38
CA TYR A 115 -7.76 1.43 14.51
C TYR A 115 -6.91 0.17 14.70
N TYR A 116 -7.22 -0.61 15.73
CA TYR A 116 -6.48 -1.81 16.06
C TYR A 116 -7.37 -2.85 16.74
N PHE A 117 -6.97 -4.11 16.67
CA PHE A 117 -7.55 -5.18 17.48
C PHE A 117 -6.74 -5.30 18.77
N ASN A 118 -7.40 -5.20 19.92
CA ASN A 118 -6.79 -5.40 21.23
C ASN A 118 -6.93 -6.89 21.58
N ASP A 119 -5.80 -7.61 21.62
CA ASP A 119 -5.75 -9.04 21.92
C ASP A 119 -6.13 -9.36 23.39
N GLU A 120 -5.91 -8.44 24.33
CA GLU A 120 -6.22 -8.65 25.75
C GLU A 120 -7.74 -8.58 25.98
N ASP A 121 -8.39 -7.56 25.42
CA ASP A 121 -9.82 -7.34 25.56
C ASP A 121 -10.65 -8.07 24.49
N MET A 122 -9.99 -8.65 23.48
CA MET A 122 -10.61 -9.32 22.33
C MET A 122 -11.63 -8.45 21.59
N VAL A 123 -11.35 -7.14 21.47
CA VAL A 123 -12.21 -6.17 20.80
C VAL A 123 -11.43 -5.26 19.88
N ALA A 124 -12.08 -4.82 18.81
CA ALA A 124 -11.58 -3.73 18.00
C ALA A 124 -11.70 -2.40 18.78
N LYS A 125 -10.64 -1.59 18.75
CA LYS A 125 -10.58 -0.28 19.39
C LYS A 125 -10.15 0.79 18.41
N ILE A 126 -10.51 2.02 18.74
CA ILE A 126 -10.08 3.23 18.06
C ILE A 126 -9.49 4.20 19.07
N HIS A 127 -8.36 4.82 18.72
CA HIS A 127 -7.79 5.92 19.48
C HIS A 127 -7.48 7.10 18.56
N SER A 128 -7.74 8.32 19.02
CA SER A 128 -7.50 9.55 18.25
C SER A 128 -6.43 10.38 18.95
N ILE A 129 -5.37 10.74 18.22
CA ILE A 129 -4.27 11.55 18.75
C ILE A 129 -4.13 12.82 17.94
N GLN A 130 -4.16 13.96 18.63
CA GLN A 130 -3.94 15.27 18.05
C GLN A 130 -2.47 15.44 17.62
N LEU A 131 -2.27 15.99 16.42
CA LEU A 131 -0.97 16.39 15.89
C LEU A 131 -0.79 17.91 15.95
N ASP A 132 0.42 18.35 15.64
CA ASP A 132 0.74 19.77 15.48
C ASP A 132 -0.12 20.41 14.39
N ALA A 133 -0.51 21.66 14.61
CA ALA A 133 -1.16 22.45 13.58
C ALA A 133 -0.15 22.86 12.51
N VAL A 134 -0.52 22.73 11.24
CA VAL A 134 0.35 23.06 10.11
C VAL A 134 -0.30 24.06 9.17
N GLN A 135 0.52 24.77 8.42
CA GLN A 135 0.04 25.69 7.39
C GLN A 135 -0.24 24.94 6.08
N GLY A 136 -1.24 25.38 5.32
CA GLY A 136 -1.55 24.87 3.99
C GLY A 136 -3.01 24.45 3.81
N LEU A 137 -3.28 23.80 2.67
CA LEU A 137 -4.59 23.20 2.37
C LEU A 137 -4.57 21.70 2.66
N PRO A 138 -5.73 21.06 2.92
CA PRO A 138 -5.80 19.62 3.13
C PRO A 138 -5.17 18.80 1.99
N ALA A 139 -5.31 19.27 0.75
CA ALA A 139 -4.76 18.63 -0.44
C ALA A 139 -3.21 18.70 -0.52
N ASP A 140 -2.58 19.57 0.25
CA ASP A 140 -1.12 19.71 0.27
C ASP A 140 -0.43 18.89 1.36
N VAL A 141 -1.20 18.36 2.33
CA VAL A 141 -0.65 17.49 3.37
C VAL A 141 -0.58 16.06 2.84
N VAL A 142 0.58 15.43 2.99
CA VAL A 142 0.79 14.05 2.57
C VAL A 142 1.39 13.24 3.70
N TYR A 143 1.02 11.97 3.78
CA TYR A 143 1.59 11.07 4.77
C TYR A 143 1.69 9.64 4.26
N THR A 144 2.60 8.88 4.88
CA THR A 144 2.79 7.46 4.63
C THR A 144 3.26 6.76 5.90
N THR A 145 2.96 5.48 6.03
CA THR A 145 3.50 4.63 7.10
C THR A 145 4.80 3.95 6.67
N ILE A 146 5.70 3.69 7.62
CA ILE A 146 6.86 2.84 7.39
C ILE A 146 6.41 1.37 7.46
N THR A 147 6.77 0.58 6.45
CA THR A 147 6.44 -0.85 6.39
C THR A 147 7.00 -1.61 7.58
N ASP A 148 6.21 -2.54 8.11
CA ASP A 148 6.55 -3.40 9.24
C ASP A 148 7.08 -2.65 10.48
N SER A 149 6.63 -1.41 10.67
CA SER A 149 7.04 -0.57 11.79
C SER A 149 5.88 0.26 12.35
N ARG A 150 6.10 0.84 13.53
CA ARG A 150 5.13 1.67 14.26
C ARG A 150 5.21 3.15 13.91
N TYR A 151 6.01 3.51 12.90
CA TYR A 151 6.25 4.88 12.51
C TYR A 151 5.41 5.29 11.31
N PHE A 152 4.99 6.55 11.31
CA PHE A 152 4.45 7.20 10.12
C PHE A 152 5.10 8.56 9.94
N ILE A 153 5.09 9.04 8.70
CA ILE A 153 5.76 10.28 8.31
C ILE A 153 4.74 11.18 7.63
N MET A 154 4.76 12.45 8.00
CA MET A 154 3.90 13.49 7.46
C MET A 154 4.74 14.61 6.86
N SER A 155 4.33 15.11 5.70
CA SER A 155 4.89 16.28 5.04
C SER A 155 3.79 17.30 4.72
N TRP A 156 4.15 18.58 4.80
CA TRP A 156 3.27 19.70 4.46
C TRP A 156 4.11 20.85 3.87
N PRO A 157 3.53 21.78 3.10
CA PRO A 157 4.23 22.98 2.66
C PRO A 157 4.52 23.92 3.83
N GLN A 158 5.72 24.48 3.89
CA GLN A 158 6.06 25.54 4.85
C GLN A 158 5.99 26.92 4.18
N GLN A 159 5.62 27.95 4.95
CA GLN A 159 5.49 29.31 4.43
C GLN A 159 6.75 29.78 3.71
N ASN A 160 6.47 30.53 2.65
CA ASN A 160 7.43 30.93 1.66
C ASN A 160 8.20 32.19 2.10
N ILE A 161 9.12 32.07 3.08
CA ILE A 161 9.85 33.22 3.66
C ILE A 161 10.64 34.01 2.59
N LEU A 162 10.95 33.41 1.43
CA LEU A 162 11.78 33.99 0.36
C LEU A 162 11.28 33.67 -1.07
N GLY A 163 10.00 33.32 -1.26
CA GLY A 163 9.48 32.96 -2.58
C GLY A 163 9.87 31.55 -3.10
N LYS A 164 10.77 30.82 -2.42
CA LYS A 164 11.13 29.42 -2.73
C LYS A 164 10.24 28.37 -2.03
N PRO A 165 9.63 27.42 -2.77
CA PRO A 165 8.82 26.35 -2.19
C PRO A 165 9.64 25.50 -1.20
N ARG A 166 9.02 25.11 -0.08
CA ARG A 166 9.62 24.26 0.94
C ARG A 166 8.57 23.36 1.57
N SER A 167 9.02 22.22 2.08
CA SER A 167 8.19 21.33 2.88
C SER A 167 8.79 21.09 4.27
N GLY A 168 7.92 21.03 5.26
CA GLY A 168 8.20 20.47 6.57
C GLY A 168 7.96 18.96 6.54
N LEU A 169 8.73 18.23 7.34
CA LEU A 169 8.65 16.78 7.44
C LEU A 169 8.74 16.38 8.91
N CYS A 170 7.88 15.47 9.37
CA CYS A 170 7.92 14.95 10.73
C CYS A 170 7.65 13.45 10.73
N LYS A 171 8.46 12.70 11.48
CA LYS A 171 8.27 11.27 11.73
C LYS A 171 7.68 11.11 13.13
N TYR A 172 6.56 10.42 13.22
CA TYR A 172 5.89 10.11 14.47
C TYR A 172 6.07 8.63 14.79
N SER A 173 6.33 8.32 16.05
CA SER A 173 6.33 6.98 16.61
C SER A 173 5.10 6.79 17.47
N LEU A 174 4.37 5.72 17.22
CA LEU A 174 3.33 5.27 18.14
C LEU A 174 3.96 4.73 19.42
N THR A 175 3.42 5.13 20.57
CA THR A 175 3.86 4.61 21.88
C THR A 175 3.31 3.20 22.12
N PRO A 176 3.93 2.39 22.99
CA PRO A 176 3.48 1.01 23.29
C PRO A 176 2.00 0.85 23.62
N ASN A 177 1.41 1.84 24.29
CA ASN A 177 0.02 1.92 24.71
C ASN A 177 -0.92 2.62 23.70
N LEU A 178 -0.39 3.09 22.56
CA LEU A 178 -1.13 3.79 21.51
C LEU A 178 -1.87 5.05 21.95
N ASP A 179 -1.58 5.59 23.13
CA ASP A 179 -2.30 6.74 23.70
C ASP A 179 -1.71 8.09 23.25
N THR A 180 -0.43 8.09 22.88
CA THR A 180 0.41 9.26 22.63
C THR A 180 1.39 8.99 21.49
N LEU A 181 2.11 10.03 21.07
CA LEU A 181 3.11 9.95 20.01
C LEU A 181 4.43 10.52 20.51
N ALA A 182 5.53 9.87 20.14
CA ALA A 182 6.84 10.50 20.17
C ALA A 182 7.14 11.08 18.79
N SER A 183 7.37 12.40 18.71
CA SER A 183 7.74 13.07 17.46
C SER A 183 9.26 13.14 17.30
N ILE A 184 9.76 12.77 16.13
CA ILE A 184 11.16 12.92 15.72
C ILE A 184 11.19 13.91 14.56
N ARG A 185 11.77 15.09 14.80
CA ARG A 185 11.74 16.24 13.87
C ARG A 185 13.06 16.48 13.13
N ASP A 186 13.98 15.51 13.16
CA ASP A 186 15.36 15.68 12.69
C ASP A 186 15.56 15.52 11.17
N PHE A 187 14.53 15.77 10.37
CA PHE A 187 14.68 15.76 8.91
C PHE A 187 15.22 17.10 8.43
N LYS A 188 16.29 17.06 7.63
CA LYS A 188 16.82 18.27 6.97
C LYS A 188 15.76 18.91 6.07
N HIS A 189 15.63 20.24 6.17
CA HIS A 189 14.71 21.02 5.36
C HIS A 189 14.93 20.85 3.85
N ILE A 190 13.83 20.90 3.09
CA ILE A 190 13.79 20.62 1.67
C ILE A 190 13.41 21.89 0.88
N LYS A 191 13.94 22.02 -0.33
CA LYS A 191 13.74 23.19 -1.21
C LYS A 191 12.65 22.98 -2.27
N HIS A 192 11.71 22.09 -2.00
CA HIS A 192 10.60 21.78 -2.88
C HIS A 192 9.36 21.36 -2.08
N CYS A 193 8.18 21.45 -2.70
CA CYS A 193 6.93 20.98 -2.10
C CYS A 193 6.77 19.48 -2.38
N VAL A 194 6.75 18.66 -1.33
CA VAL A 194 6.50 17.23 -1.44
C VAL A 194 5.02 16.98 -1.70
N ARG A 195 4.71 16.33 -2.82
CA ARG A 195 3.37 15.94 -3.30
C ARG A 195 3.06 14.47 -3.07
N TYR A 196 4.06 13.63 -2.84
CA TYR A 196 3.89 12.21 -2.56
C TYR A 196 5.07 11.66 -1.77
N LEU A 197 4.79 10.72 -0.86
CA LEU A 197 5.79 10.03 -0.05
C LEU A 197 5.71 8.52 -0.30
N GLU A 198 6.87 7.89 -0.52
CA GLU A 198 7.03 6.44 -0.60
C GLU A 198 8.13 5.98 0.35
N CYS A 199 7.86 4.96 1.15
CA CYS A 199 8.88 4.27 1.93
C CYS A 199 9.30 3.01 1.17
N THR A 200 10.60 2.84 0.97
CA THR A 200 11.15 1.58 0.44
C THR A 200 11.63 0.68 1.58
N THR A 201 11.90 -0.58 1.25
CA THR A 201 12.36 -1.61 2.21
C THR A 201 13.75 -1.34 2.77
N ASP A 202 14.59 -0.54 2.09
CA ASP A 202 15.99 -0.28 2.44
C ASP A 202 16.19 0.95 3.32
N ASP A 203 15.24 1.20 4.22
CA ASP A 203 15.21 2.37 5.10
C ASP A 203 15.17 3.73 4.39
N LYS A 204 14.78 3.76 3.10
CA LYS A 204 14.71 5.00 2.33
C LYS A 204 13.30 5.57 2.36
N LEU A 205 13.24 6.88 2.56
CA LEU A 205 12.04 7.66 2.30
C LEU A 205 12.25 8.46 1.02
N LEU A 206 11.31 8.36 0.10
CA LEU A 206 11.28 9.09 -1.16
C LEU A 206 10.21 10.18 -1.08
N GLY A 207 10.60 11.42 -1.34
CA GLY A 207 9.70 12.57 -1.40
C GLY A 207 9.69 13.15 -2.80
N PHE A 208 8.55 13.00 -3.46
CA PHE A 208 8.34 13.44 -4.82
C PHE A 208 7.70 14.83 -4.80
N GLY A 209 8.30 15.78 -5.50
CA GLY A 209 7.69 17.04 -5.89
C GLY A 209 7.20 17.02 -7.33
N ASP A 210 6.92 18.20 -7.87
CA ASP A 210 6.46 18.35 -9.26
C ASP A 210 7.55 18.00 -10.29
N THR A 211 8.81 18.39 -10.03
CA THR A 211 9.97 18.16 -10.93
C THR A 211 11.17 17.56 -10.19
N GLN A 212 11.04 17.30 -8.90
CA GLN A 212 12.16 17.02 -7.99
C GLN A 212 11.88 15.77 -7.16
N LEU A 213 12.94 15.07 -6.77
CA LEU A 213 12.90 13.94 -5.85
C LEU A 213 13.97 14.14 -4.77
N THR A 214 13.60 13.94 -3.52
CA THR A 214 14.58 13.82 -2.42
C THR A 214 14.50 12.43 -1.81
N ILE A 215 15.66 11.86 -1.50
CA ILE A 215 15.83 10.58 -0.81
C ILE A 215 16.39 10.87 0.58
N TRP A 216 15.71 10.39 1.62
CA TRP A 216 16.23 10.38 2.99
C TRP A 216 16.52 8.96 3.45
N ASP A 217 17.46 8.82 4.37
CA ASP A 217 17.45 7.71 5.31
C ASP A 217 16.44 8.04 6.41
N HIS A 218 15.36 7.27 6.50
CA HIS A 218 14.31 7.55 7.49
C HIS A 218 14.69 7.15 8.92
N ARG A 219 15.83 6.48 9.13
CA ARG A 219 16.36 6.20 10.47
C ARG A 219 17.07 7.41 11.06
N SER A 220 17.97 8.02 10.29
CA SER A 220 18.76 9.19 10.70
C SER A 220 18.09 10.54 10.41
N GLY A 221 17.20 10.61 9.41
CA GLY A 221 16.65 11.87 8.89
C GLY A 221 17.58 12.57 7.88
N ASP A 222 18.73 11.97 7.57
CA ASP A 222 19.70 12.54 6.64
C ASP A 222 19.22 12.44 5.20
N VAL A 223 19.45 13.53 4.45
CA VAL A 223 19.26 13.56 3.01
C VAL A 223 20.42 12.82 2.35
N LEU A 224 20.08 11.79 1.60
CA LEU A 224 21.04 10.98 0.84
C LEU A 224 21.25 11.55 -0.55
N MET A 225 20.18 11.98 -1.22
CA MET A 225 20.28 12.55 -2.57
C MET A 225 19.11 13.47 -2.90
N ASN A 226 19.34 14.45 -3.76
CA ASN A 226 18.30 15.29 -4.37
C ASN A 226 18.45 15.26 -5.89
N TYR A 227 17.36 15.07 -6.61
CA TYR A 227 17.31 15.11 -8.06
C TYR A 227 16.39 16.24 -8.51
N ASP A 228 16.82 16.95 -9.55
CA ASP A 228 15.97 17.80 -10.36
C ASP A 228 15.92 17.21 -11.76
N PHE A 229 14.73 16.79 -12.19
CA PHE A 229 14.57 16.10 -13.47
C PHE A 229 14.41 17.06 -14.64
N ASN A 230 14.25 18.37 -14.39
CA ASN A 230 13.91 19.37 -15.40
C ASN A 230 12.67 18.99 -16.24
N MET A 231 11.83 18.10 -15.72
CA MET A 231 10.58 17.65 -16.34
C MET A 231 9.56 17.38 -15.25
N LYS A 232 8.27 17.62 -15.56
CA LYS A 232 7.19 17.25 -14.64
C LYS A 232 7.12 15.75 -14.48
N LEU A 233 7.26 15.30 -13.23
CA LEU A 233 7.04 13.94 -12.80
C LEU A 233 5.54 13.60 -12.89
N GLY A 234 5.26 12.31 -13.04
CA GLY A 234 3.91 11.78 -13.09
C GLY A 234 3.42 11.37 -11.70
N ARG A 235 2.34 10.58 -11.68
CA ARG A 235 1.99 9.82 -10.47
C ARG A 235 2.99 8.69 -10.31
N ASN A 236 3.67 8.61 -9.17
CA ASN A 236 4.55 7.48 -8.90
C ASN A 236 3.72 6.20 -8.69
N LEU A 237 4.05 5.15 -9.45
CA LEU A 237 3.44 3.82 -9.36
C LEU A 237 4.16 2.92 -8.34
N GLY A 238 5.43 3.19 -8.12
CA GLY A 238 6.31 2.46 -7.23
C GLY A 238 7.77 2.69 -7.60
N SER A 239 8.65 2.41 -6.66
CA SER A 239 10.10 2.53 -6.85
C SER A 239 10.81 1.21 -6.52
N ILE A 240 11.88 0.91 -7.25
CA ILE A 240 12.73 -0.28 -7.03
C ILE A 240 14.14 0.18 -6.75
N TYR A 241 14.72 -0.26 -5.64
CA TYR A 241 16.09 0.06 -5.27
C TYR A 241 17.00 -1.14 -5.53
N TYR A 242 18.01 -0.93 -6.38
CA TYR A 242 19.06 -1.90 -6.68
C TYR A 242 20.33 -1.47 -5.93
N PRO A 243 20.61 -2.03 -4.74
CA PRO A 243 21.83 -1.73 -4.01
C PRO A 243 23.04 -2.27 -4.77
N SER A 244 24.09 -1.46 -4.92
CA SER A 244 25.38 -2.01 -5.32
C SER A 244 26.16 -2.53 -4.11
N LEU A 245 26.73 -3.72 -4.24
CA LEU A 245 27.57 -4.35 -3.22
C LEU A 245 29.07 -4.10 -3.45
N GLU A 246 29.43 -3.55 -4.60
CA GLU A 246 30.82 -3.30 -4.97
C GLU A 246 31.26 -1.88 -4.59
N ILE A 247 32.44 -1.78 -3.96
CA ILE A 247 33.03 -0.50 -3.60
C ILE A 247 33.29 0.32 -4.86
N GLY A 248 32.74 1.53 -4.92
CA GLY A 248 32.90 2.46 -6.05
C GLY A 248 31.82 2.36 -7.12
N GLN A 249 30.90 1.39 -7.02
CA GLN A 249 29.71 1.38 -7.84
C GLN A 249 28.55 2.09 -7.14
N ASN A 250 27.74 2.80 -7.92
CA ASN A 250 26.58 3.50 -7.39
C ASN A 250 25.37 2.56 -7.36
N SER A 251 24.58 2.64 -6.30
CA SER A 251 23.25 2.02 -6.27
C SER A 251 22.33 2.71 -7.28
N VAL A 252 21.30 2.00 -7.73
CA VAL A 252 20.33 2.54 -8.70
C VAL A 252 18.94 2.52 -8.11
N LEU A 253 18.26 3.65 -8.11
CA LEU A 253 16.84 3.75 -7.83
C LEU A 253 16.07 3.87 -9.15
N LEU A 254 15.24 2.89 -9.45
CA LEU A 254 14.34 2.91 -10.60
C LEU A 254 12.97 3.42 -10.18
N LEU A 255 12.51 4.49 -10.83
CA LEU A 255 11.20 5.10 -10.62
C LEU A 255 10.26 4.71 -11.76
N CYS A 256 9.07 4.26 -11.41
CA CYS A 256 7.99 3.97 -12.36
C CYS A 256 6.95 5.09 -12.31
N GLN A 257 6.98 5.99 -13.30
CA GLN A 257 6.15 7.19 -13.33
C GLN A 257 5.01 7.04 -14.33
N TYR A 258 3.77 7.26 -13.87
CA TYR A 258 2.58 7.26 -14.69
C TYR A 258 2.22 8.67 -15.13
N LYS A 259 2.22 8.91 -16.44
CA LYS A 259 1.98 10.22 -17.01
C LYS A 259 0.83 10.15 -18.01
N THR A 260 -0.28 10.78 -17.64
CA THR A 260 -1.37 11.07 -18.57
C THR A 260 -0.96 12.27 -19.42
N LYS A 261 -1.08 12.12 -20.74
CA LYS A 261 -0.89 13.24 -21.66
C LYS A 261 -2.26 13.73 -22.07
N ILE A 262 -2.69 14.84 -21.48
CA ILE A 262 -3.94 15.50 -21.85
C ILE A 262 -3.54 16.58 -22.85
N SER A 263 -3.80 16.32 -24.14
CA SER A 263 -3.74 17.36 -25.17
C SER A 263 -5.18 17.74 -25.55
N GLU A 264 -5.44 19.01 -25.80
CA GLU A 264 -6.80 19.51 -26.10
C GLU A 264 -7.34 19.01 -27.45
N ASN A 265 -6.46 18.59 -28.37
CA ASN A 265 -6.81 18.30 -29.76
C ASN A 265 -6.62 16.83 -30.17
N GLU A 266 -5.80 16.05 -29.46
CA GLU A 266 -5.57 14.64 -29.77
C GLU A 266 -5.51 13.78 -28.51
N TYR A 267 -6.17 12.62 -28.54
CA TYR A 267 -6.01 11.62 -27.50
C TYR A 267 -4.62 11.00 -27.62
N GLU A 268 -3.75 11.30 -26.65
CA GLU A 268 -2.46 10.62 -26.51
C GLU A 268 -2.59 9.50 -25.48
N PRO A 269 -2.14 8.27 -25.81
CA PRO A 269 -2.21 7.16 -24.87
C PRO A 269 -1.34 7.46 -23.65
N THR A 270 -1.83 7.03 -22.50
CA THR A 270 -1.11 7.16 -21.24
C THR A 270 0.23 6.41 -21.28
N GLU A 271 1.25 6.96 -20.64
CA GLU A 271 2.60 6.40 -20.65
C GLU A 271 3.10 6.06 -19.24
N ILE A 272 3.82 4.94 -19.15
CA ILE A 272 4.65 4.55 -18.02
C ILE A 272 6.10 4.87 -18.39
N ILE A 273 6.74 5.71 -17.59
CA ILE A 273 8.10 6.19 -17.80
C ILE A 273 9.00 5.58 -16.73
N PHE A 274 10.09 4.95 -17.17
CA PHE A 274 11.10 4.37 -16.30
C PHE A 274 12.27 5.34 -16.19
N ILE A 275 12.53 5.83 -14.98
CA ILE A 275 13.62 6.76 -14.71
C ILE A 275 14.59 6.11 -13.75
N ALA A 276 15.83 5.88 -14.19
CA ALA A 276 16.89 5.41 -13.32
C ALA A 276 17.63 6.59 -12.70
N CYS A 277 17.80 6.55 -11.39
CA CYS A 277 18.51 7.54 -10.60
C CYS A 277 19.72 6.87 -9.95
N SER A 278 20.92 7.40 -10.19
CA SER A 278 22.14 6.92 -9.56
C SER A 278 22.22 7.48 -8.14
N VAL A 279 22.21 6.61 -7.13
CA VAL A 279 22.33 6.96 -5.73
C VAL A 279 23.79 6.79 -5.32
N SER A 280 24.46 7.92 -5.08
CA SER A 280 25.89 8.00 -4.77
C SER A 280 26.16 9.04 -3.68
N HIS A 281 27.42 9.23 -3.29
CA HIS A 281 27.80 10.27 -2.31
C HIS A 281 28.18 11.61 -2.95
N THR A 282 28.28 11.69 -4.28
CA THR A 282 28.92 12.83 -4.96
C THR A 282 27.92 13.63 -5.78
N ASN A 283 27.44 13.07 -6.88
CA ASN A 283 26.63 13.81 -7.85
C ASN A 283 25.33 13.05 -8.17
N PRO A 284 24.16 13.70 -8.05
CA PRO A 284 22.91 13.15 -8.54
C PRO A 284 22.96 13.06 -10.06
N SER A 285 22.77 11.86 -10.60
CA SER A 285 22.56 11.66 -12.03
C SER A 285 21.32 10.81 -12.24
N HIS A 286 20.57 11.11 -13.30
CA HIS A 286 19.39 10.35 -13.66
C HIS A 286 19.32 10.20 -15.18
N ARG A 287 18.60 9.17 -15.63
CA ARG A 287 18.35 8.92 -17.05
C ARG A 287 16.96 8.31 -17.22
N VAL A 288 16.22 8.83 -18.18
CA VAL A 288 15.00 8.15 -18.65
C VAL A 288 15.44 6.94 -19.48
N LEU A 289 15.06 5.75 -19.03
CA LEU A 289 15.44 4.50 -19.68
C LEU A 289 14.45 4.11 -20.78
N ARG A 290 13.16 4.23 -20.50
CA ARG A 290 12.10 3.72 -21.39
C ARG A 290 10.80 4.48 -21.19
N HIS A 291 10.09 4.68 -22.29
CA HIS A 291 8.68 5.06 -22.32
C HIS A 291 7.87 3.86 -22.80
N LEU A 292 6.82 3.53 -22.06
CA LEU A 292 5.88 2.48 -22.43
C LEU A 292 4.49 3.07 -22.56
N LYS A 293 3.91 2.94 -23.75
CA LYS A 293 2.49 3.22 -23.94
C LYS A 293 1.68 2.12 -23.27
N THR A 294 0.63 2.49 -22.57
CA THR A 294 -0.29 1.52 -21.98
C THR A 294 -0.95 0.68 -23.07
N PRO A 295 -1.21 -0.62 -22.82
CA PRO A 295 -1.68 -1.55 -23.84
C PRO A 295 -3.17 -1.39 -24.19
N SER A 296 -3.94 -0.67 -23.37
CA SER A 296 -5.36 -0.44 -23.57
C SER A 296 -5.79 0.88 -22.93
N LYS A 297 -6.90 1.46 -23.44
CA LYS A 297 -7.51 2.68 -22.89
C LYS A 297 -7.99 2.51 -21.44
N ALA A 298 -8.15 1.26 -20.98
CA ALA A 298 -8.51 0.99 -19.60
C ALA A 298 -7.52 1.59 -18.59
N PHE A 299 -6.25 1.70 -18.98
CA PHE A 299 -5.18 2.27 -18.17
C PHE A 299 -5.09 3.80 -18.24
N ASP A 300 -6.01 4.50 -18.91
CA ASP A 300 -6.06 5.97 -18.86
C ASP A 300 -6.59 6.51 -17.54
N ALA A 301 -7.31 5.67 -16.80
CA ALA A 301 -7.75 5.95 -15.45
C ALA A 301 -7.28 4.82 -14.53
N LEU A 302 -6.11 5.02 -13.93
CA LEU A 302 -5.56 4.09 -12.95
C LEU A 302 -6.45 4.00 -11.70
N GLU A 303 -6.84 2.78 -11.33
CA GLU A 303 -7.53 2.54 -10.06
C GLU A 303 -6.51 2.45 -8.91
N ASN A 304 -5.52 1.57 -9.03
CA ASN A 304 -4.53 1.37 -7.99
C ASN A 304 -3.14 1.04 -8.57
N ALA A 305 -2.11 1.35 -7.78
CA ALA A 305 -0.76 0.85 -8.01
C ALA A 305 -0.09 0.55 -6.68
N ILE A 306 0.61 -0.58 -6.62
CA ILE A 306 1.22 -1.08 -5.40
C ILE A 306 2.46 -1.89 -5.68
N ASN A 307 3.51 -1.61 -4.92
CA ASN A 307 4.73 -2.41 -4.92
C ASN A 307 4.60 -3.54 -3.89
N THR A 308 4.55 -4.79 -4.37
CA THR A 308 4.42 -6.01 -3.55
C THR A 308 5.77 -6.53 -3.07
N GLY A 309 6.88 -5.86 -3.39
CA GLY A 309 8.24 -6.34 -3.13
C GLY A 309 8.81 -7.12 -4.32
N ASP A 310 8.02 -8.02 -4.92
CA ASP A 310 8.43 -8.77 -6.12
C ASP A 310 7.96 -8.11 -7.42
N TYR A 311 6.81 -7.44 -7.39
CA TYR A 311 6.21 -6.79 -8.56
C TYR A 311 5.63 -5.41 -8.20
N ILE A 312 5.69 -4.49 -9.14
CA ILE A 312 4.78 -3.34 -9.16
C ILE A 312 3.54 -3.77 -9.93
N VAL A 313 2.41 -3.84 -9.22
CA VAL A 313 1.10 -4.19 -9.78
C VAL A 313 0.31 -2.91 -10.02
N ILE A 314 -0.12 -2.75 -11.27
CA ILE A 314 -0.91 -1.62 -11.76
C ILE A 314 -2.28 -2.17 -12.13
N THR A 315 -3.34 -1.67 -11.51
CA THR A 315 -4.72 -2.12 -11.75
C THR A 315 -5.53 -1.01 -12.40
N ALA A 316 -6.14 -1.33 -13.55
CA ALA A 316 -7.10 -0.48 -14.24
C ALA A 316 -8.52 -0.67 -13.69
N LYS A 317 -9.42 0.28 -13.97
CA LYS A 317 -10.82 0.24 -13.52
C LYS A 317 -11.66 -0.96 -14.00
N ASN A 318 -11.19 -1.65 -15.04
CA ASN A 318 -11.85 -2.83 -15.60
C ASN A 318 -11.20 -4.14 -15.14
N ASP A 319 -10.42 -4.10 -14.06
CA ASP A 319 -9.65 -5.22 -13.52
C ASP A 319 -8.55 -5.77 -14.44
N GLU A 320 -8.21 -5.09 -15.54
CA GLU A 320 -6.95 -5.34 -16.26
C GLU A 320 -5.76 -4.96 -15.39
N GLU A 321 -4.71 -5.77 -15.42
CA GLU A 321 -3.50 -5.51 -14.65
C GLU A 321 -2.23 -5.52 -15.52
N ILE A 322 -1.26 -4.74 -15.08
CA ILE A 322 0.13 -4.79 -15.56
C ILE A 322 1.02 -5.11 -14.36
N TRP A 323 1.84 -6.14 -14.50
CA TRP A 323 2.83 -6.54 -13.51
C TRP A 323 4.21 -6.23 -14.06
N ILE A 324 4.95 -5.38 -13.35
CA ILE A 324 6.36 -5.07 -13.65
C ILE A 324 7.18 -5.84 -12.63
N ASN A 325 8.06 -6.73 -13.08
CA ASN A 325 8.91 -7.50 -12.18
C ASN A 325 10.01 -6.61 -11.57
N ASN A 326 10.19 -6.66 -10.25
CA ASN A 326 11.19 -5.86 -9.57
C ASN A 326 12.61 -6.40 -9.75
N SER A 327 12.80 -7.71 -9.96
CA SER A 327 14.13 -8.27 -10.22
C SER A 327 14.63 -7.95 -11.63
N ASP A 328 13.70 -7.85 -12.58
CA ASP A 328 13.95 -7.43 -13.97
C ASP A 328 12.79 -6.57 -14.48
N ALA A 329 12.95 -5.25 -14.38
CA ALA A 329 11.94 -4.29 -14.82
C ALA A 329 11.68 -4.30 -16.33
N THR A 330 12.44 -5.05 -17.12
CA THR A 330 12.14 -5.26 -18.54
C THR A 330 11.05 -6.31 -18.76
N THR A 331 10.88 -7.22 -17.78
CA THR A 331 9.84 -8.23 -17.77
C THR A 331 8.52 -7.62 -17.28
N ILE A 332 7.60 -7.42 -18.24
CA ILE A 332 6.30 -6.79 -18.01
C ILE A 332 5.20 -7.73 -18.51
N THR A 333 4.31 -8.10 -17.61
CA THR A 333 3.22 -9.03 -17.89
C THR A 333 1.90 -8.28 -17.89
N LYS A 334 1.14 -8.40 -18.98
CA LYS A 334 -0.26 -7.98 -19.02
C LYS A 334 -1.13 -9.14 -18.53
N VAL A 335 -2.02 -8.86 -17.59
CA VAL A 335 -3.00 -9.83 -17.09
C VAL A 335 -4.40 -9.36 -17.46
N PRO A 336 -5.16 -10.15 -18.23
CA PRO A 336 -6.54 -9.80 -18.58
C PRO A 336 -7.44 -9.85 -17.33
N PRO A 337 -8.63 -9.24 -17.37
CA PRO A 337 -9.57 -9.27 -16.25
C PRO A 337 -9.89 -10.71 -15.88
N GLN A 338 -9.75 -11.05 -14.59
CA GLN A 338 -9.98 -12.40 -14.08
C GLN A 338 -11.41 -12.62 -13.56
N TYR A 339 -12.27 -11.59 -13.63
CA TYR A 339 -13.64 -11.60 -13.06
C TYR A 339 -13.69 -11.93 -11.55
N THR A 340 -12.56 -11.79 -10.86
CA THR A 340 -12.39 -11.92 -9.41
C THR A 340 -11.75 -10.64 -8.88
N ARG A 341 -12.05 -10.27 -7.62
CA ARG A 341 -11.45 -9.08 -7.01
C ARG A 341 -10.14 -9.48 -6.35
N ARG A 342 -9.04 -8.83 -6.74
CA ARG A 342 -7.72 -9.09 -6.19
C ARG A 342 -7.22 -7.93 -5.34
N PHE A 343 -6.60 -8.26 -4.23
CA PHE A 343 -5.96 -7.32 -3.32
C PHE A 343 -4.51 -7.73 -3.11
N TYR A 344 -3.67 -6.70 -2.96
CA TYR A 344 -2.22 -6.83 -2.85
C TYR A 344 -1.76 -6.14 -1.58
N ALA A 345 -0.67 -6.65 -1.01
CA ALA A 345 -0.05 -6.09 0.18
C ALA A 345 1.27 -5.38 -0.18
N ARG A 346 1.49 -4.19 0.38
CA ARG A 346 2.74 -3.43 0.16
C ARG A 346 3.91 -4.18 0.78
N GLY A 347 4.95 -4.42 0.00
CA GLY A 347 6.16 -5.12 0.43
C GLY A 347 5.97 -6.60 0.76
N ARG A 348 4.83 -7.21 0.38
CA ARG A 348 4.60 -8.65 0.55
C ARG A 348 4.12 -9.27 -0.75
N SER A 349 4.83 -10.33 -1.18
CA SER A 349 4.50 -11.12 -2.37
C SER A 349 3.31 -12.06 -2.13
N GLN A 350 2.17 -11.46 -1.82
CA GLN A 350 0.91 -12.13 -1.52
C GLN A 350 -0.22 -11.52 -2.34
N ILE A 351 -1.11 -12.38 -2.81
CA ILE A 351 -2.33 -12.02 -3.52
C ILE A 351 -3.51 -12.55 -2.72
N ILE A 352 -4.47 -11.69 -2.44
CA ILE A 352 -5.74 -12.07 -1.83
C ILE A 352 -6.81 -12.00 -2.92
N GLU A 353 -7.43 -13.13 -3.22
CA GLU A 353 -8.46 -13.23 -4.24
C GLU A 353 -9.83 -13.44 -3.59
N LEU A 354 -10.76 -12.54 -3.90
CA LEU A 354 -12.15 -12.58 -3.46
C LEU A 354 -13.05 -12.95 -4.64
N THR A 355 -13.76 -14.06 -4.47
CA THR A 355 -14.85 -14.50 -5.34
C THR A 355 -16.18 -14.37 -4.60
N CYS A 356 -17.30 -14.65 -5.28
CA CYS A 356 -18.61 -14.71 -4.62
C CYS A 356 -18.72 -15.83 -3.56
N LYS A 357 -17.79 -16.79 -3.54
CA LYS A 357 -17.85 -17.98 -2.66
C LYS A 357 -16.65 -18.11 -1.72
N SER A 358 -15.52 -17.48 -2.03
CA SER A 358 -14.26 -17.72 -1.31
C SER A 358 -13.39 -16.47 -1.22
N LEU A 359 -12.59 -16.42 -0.16
CA LEU A 359 -11.53 -15.44 0.03
C LEU A 359 -10.22 -16.19 0.26
N THR A 360 -9.40 -16.31 -0.78
CA THR A 360 -8.16 -17.09 -0.75
C THR A 360 -6.96 -16.16 -0.65
N VAL A 361 -5.90 -16.64 0.00
CA VAL A 361 -4.58 -16.00 0.00
C VAL A 361 -3.63 -16.91 -0.76
N ASP A 362 -2.77 -16.37 -1.61
CA ASP A 362 -1.72 -17.13 -2.27
C ASP A 362 -0.43 -16.33 -2.36
N SER A 363 0.68 -16.98 -2.64
CA SER A 363 1.90 -16.28 -3.05
C SER A 363 1.79 -15.84 -4.51
N PHE A 364 2.49 -14.77 -4.87
CA PHE A 364 2.50 -14.30 -6.25
C PHE A 364 3.02 -15.37 -7.22
N SER A 365 4.10 -16.05 -6.85
CA SER A 365 4.68 -17.14 -7.66
C SER A 365 3.70 -18.29 -7.89
N ASN A 366 2.99 -18.73 -6.85
CA ASN A 366 1.98 -19.78 -6.98
C ASN A 366 0.82 -19.34 -7.86
N HIS A 367 0.37 -18.09 -7.73
CA HIS A 367 -0.70 -17.57 -8.57
C HIS A 367 -0.29 -17.47 -10.04
N VAL A 368 0.92 -17.02 -10.33
CA VAL A 368 1.49 -17.02 -11.69
C VAL A 368 1.50 -18.46 -12.26
N LEU A 369 1.94 -19.44 -11.46
CA LEU A 369 1.92 -20.84 -11.87
C LEU A 369 0.51 -21.35 -12.15
N LYS A 370 -0.48 -20.96 -11.34
CA LYS A 370 -1.90 -21.31 -11.57
C LYS A 370 -2.44 -20.69 -12.86
N LEU A 371 -2.10 -19.43 -13.14
CA LEU A 371 -2.48 -18.77 -14.40
C LEU A 371 -1.82 -19.44 -15.60
N ALA A 372 -0.55 -19.85 -15.48
CA ALA A 372 0.15 -20.56 -16.54
C ALA A 372 -0.36 -22.00 -16.75
N ALA A 373 -0.77 -22.68 -15.67
CA ALA A 373 -1.29 -24.05 -15.71
C ALA A 373 -2.76 -24.15 -16.14
N ASN A 374 -3.53 -23.06 -16.01
CA ASN A 374 -4.87 -22.90 -16.55
C ASN A 374 -4.87 -21.89 -17.71
N PRO A 375 -4.29 -22.21 -18.88
CA PRO A 375 -4.61 -21.46 -20.08
C PRO A 375 -6.12 -21.65 -20.30
N ALA A 376 -6.87 -20.56 -20.27
CA ALA A 376 -8.32 -20.59 -20.34
C ALA A 376 -8.82 -21.57 -21.40
N VAL A 377 -9.64 -22.54 -20.96
CA VAL A 377 -10.67 -23.17 -21.78
C VAL A 377 -11.55 -22.03 -22.29
N ASN A 378 -11.17 -21.48 -23.45
CA ASN A 378 -11.97 -20.65 -24.35
C ASN A 378 -11.18 -20.49 -25.66
N GLU A 379 -10.70 -21.62 -26.20
CA GLU A 379 -10.93 -21.81 -27.63
C GLU A 379 -12.45 -21.98 -27.75
N THR A 380 -13.12 -20.91 -28.14
CA THR A 380 -14.37 -21.02 -28.90
C THR A 380 -14.20 -22.22 -29.82
N LYS A 381 -14.97 -23.28 -29.57
CA LYS A 381 -15.18 -24.33 -30.56
C LYS A 381 -15.51 -23.59 -31.85
N SER A 382 -14.53 -23.54 -32.75
CA SER A 382 -14.75 -23.31 -34.14
C SER A 382 -15.65 -24.46 -34.57
N ASN A 383 -16.96 -24.24 -34.55
CA ASN A 383 -17.85 -24.96 -35.44
C ASN A 383 -17.45 -24.52 -36.85
N LYS A 384 -16.42 -25.18 -37.40
CA LYS A 384 -16.32 -25.43 -38.83
C LYS A 384 -17.38 -26.49 -39.12
N GLU A 385 -18.45 -26.07 -39.80
CA GLU A 385 -18.69 -26.40 -41.21
C GLU A 385 -19.14 -27.86 -41.36
N GLU A 386 -20.45 -28.06 -41.45
CA GLU A 386 -21.15 -28.58 -42.65
C GLU A 386 -22.68 -28.50 -42.46
#